data_AF-A0A553WGY1-F1
#
_entry.id   AF-A0A553WGY1-F1
#
_cell.length_a   1.000
_cell.length_b   1.000
_cell.length_c   1.000
_cell.angle_alpha   90.00
_cell.angle_beta   90.00
_cell.angle_gamma   90.00
#
_symmetry.space_group_name_H-M   'P 1'
#
loop_
_entity.id
_entity.type
_entity.pdbx_description
1 polymer ?
#
loop_
_entity_poly.entity_id
_entity_poly.type
_entity_poly.pdbx_seq_one_letter_code
_entity_poly.pdbx_strand_id
1 'polypeptide(L)'
;MVIYLAIVRFCLPLLLRLCAGLLLMWGSMAAPAHAQSAISYTSTVDAPISETLTSCATPLSRTFTVPEVYTIADVNIGVLLAHVRRNNLTISLRSPAGTTITLFRTTGGTARNLNVLFDSASATSINTHTVNDTAAAATVVPPYQRTFAPLQSLNAFNGQNANGIWTLSICDSVTGNTGTFFHSTLTILPLPATLNVTKISVAQTDFVSSANHKSIPGARIRYCITISNNGPGLATTIAGTDIIPPNTSYVPNSLRSGTDCASTLTAEDDDAVGADESDPMGASVSGSVLSLSAPTMANAASFALAFLVTVN
;
A
#
# COMPACT_ATOMS: atom_id res chain seq x y z
N MET A 1 -8.19 11.29 -0.93
CA MET A 1 -7.44 10.09 -1.38
C MET A 1 -8.46 8.98 -1.56
N VAL A 2 -8.76 8.62 -2.81
CA VAL A 2 -9.84 7.70 -3.17
C VAL A 2 -9.29 6.28 -3.15
N ILE A 3 -9.74 5.44 -2.21
CA ILE A 3 -9.39 4.02 -2.17
C ILE A 3 -10.60 3.24 -2.72
N TYR A 4 -10.32 2.38 -3.71
CA TYR A 4 -11.29 1.58 -4.43
C TYR A 4 -12.06 0.64 -3.50
N LEU A 5 -13.38 0.82 -3.42
CA LEU A 5 -14.33 -0.10 -2.81
C LEU A 5 -14.50 -1.31 -3.73
N ALA A 6 -13.94 -2.47 -3.35
CA ALA A 6 -14.26 -3.73 -4.00
C ALA A 6 -15.68 -4.17 -3.58
N ILE A 7 -16.68 -3.74 -4.35
CA ILE A 7 -18.06 -4.24 -4.21
C ILE A 7 -18.07 -5.69 -4.71
N VAL A 8 -18.01 -6.66 -3.79
CA VAL A 8 -18.22 -8.08 -4.11
C VAL A 8 -19.72 -8.36 -4.06
N ARG A 9 -20.41 -8.27 -5.21
CA ARG A 9 -21.79 -8.76 -5.37
C ARG A 9 -21.75 -10.26 -5.67
N PHE A 10 -22.21 -11.09 -4.74
CA PHE A 10 -22.52 -12.50 -5.02
C PHE A 10 -23.86 -12.59 -5.77
N CYS A 11 -23.83 -13.03 -7.03
CA CYS A 11 -25.00 -13.47 -7.79
C CYS A 11 -24.83 -14.95 -8.14
N LEU A 12 -25.74 -15.81 -7.66
CA LEU A 12 -25.77 -17.25 -7.97
C LEU A 12 -26.08 -17.50 -9.47
N PRO A 13 -25.53 -18.57 -10.09
CA PRO A 13 -25.83 -18.90 -11.49
C PRO A 13 -26.98 -19.90 -11.61
N LEU A 14 -27.84 -19.71 -12.62
CA LEU A 14 -28.81 -20.71 -13.10
C LEU A 14 -28.42 -21.15 -14.53
N LEU A 15 -28.47 -22.45 -14.77
CA LEU A 15 -27.92 -23.20 -15.90
C LEU A 15 -28.54 -22.88 -17.28
N LEU A 16 -27.75 -23.01 -18.37
CA LEU A 16 -27.68 -24.18 -19.27
C LEU A 16 -27.51 -23.87 -20.80
N ARG A 17 -26.44 -24.44 -21.39
CA ARG A 17 -26.27 -25.10 -22.73
C ARG A 17 -25.71 -24.37 -23.98
N LEU A 18 -24.63 -25.01 -24.48
CA LEU A 18 -24.18 -25.32 -25.87
C LEU A 18 -23.53 -24.23 -26.75
N CYS A 19 -22.20 -24.31 -26.94
CA CYS A 19 -21.56 -24.57 -28.24
C CYS A 19 -20.03 -24.75 -28.15
N ALA A 20 -19.48 -25.41 -29.18
CA ALA A 20 -18.16 -26.00 -29.35
C ALA A 20 -16.92 -25.10 -29.15
N GLY A 21 -15.77 -25.72 -28.86
CA GLY A 21 -14.46 -25.12 -29.08
C GLY A 21 -13.36 -25.69 -28.19
N LEU A 22 -12.43 -26.43 -28.80
CA LEU A 22 -11.16 -26.86 -28.22
C LEU A 22 -10.39 -25.62 -27.70
N LEU A 23 -10.42 -25.37 -26.39
CA LEU A 23 -9.61 -24.36 -25.72
C LEU A 23 -8.77 -25.06 -24.66
N LEU A 24 -7.46 -25.19 -24.93
CA LEU A 24 -6.45 -25.40 -23.89
C LEU A 24 -6.48 -24.15 -22.99
N MET A 25 -7.38 -24.14 -22.00
CA MET A 25 -7.34 -23.17 -20.92
C MET A 25 -6.13 -23.50 -20.04
N TRP A 26 -5.00 -22.88 -20.34
CA TRP A 26 -4.09 -22.50 -19.27
C TRP A 26 -4.91 -21.72 -18.25
N GLY A 27 -5.11 -22.31 -17.08
CA GLY A 27 -5.65 -21.62 -15.93
C GLY A 27 -4.69 -20.50 -15.56
N SER A 28 -4.85 -19.34 -16.17
CA SER A 28 -4.44 -18.09 -15.55
C SER A 28 -5.28 -17.99 -14.29
N MET A 29 -4.71 -18.44 -13.18
CA MET A 29 -5.20 -18.02 -11.88
C MET A 29 -5.12 -16.50 -11.93
N ALA A 30 -6.26 -15.83 -12.07
CA ALA A 30 -6.35 -14.41 -11.85
C ALA A 30 -5.96 -14.22 -10.39
N ALA A 31 -4.67 -13.96 -10.15
CA ALA A 31 -4.23 -13.49 -8.85
C ALA A 31 -5.04 -12.22 -8.55
N PRO A 32 -5.52 -12.05 -7.32
CA PRO A 32 -6.17 -10.80 -6.94
C PRO A 32 -5.23 -9.65 -7.32
N ALA A 33 -5.67 -8.79 -8.23
CA ALA A 33 -4.93 -7.60 -8.59
C ALA A 33 -5.04 -6.64 -7.40
N HIS A 34 -4.01 -6.65 -6.56
CA HIS A 34 -3.87 -5.64 -5.51
C HIS A 34 -3.53 -4.31 -6.18
N ALA A 35 -4.51 -3.42 -6.27
CA ALA A 35 -4.27 -2.04 -6.65
C ALA A 35 -3.54 -1.35 -5.49
N GLN A 36 -2.22 -1.48 -5.47
CA GLN A 36 -1.39 -0.78 -4.51
C GLN A 36 -0.86 0.50 -5.12
N SER A 37 -1.10 1.62 -4.46
CA SER A 37 -0.63 2.93 -4.92
C SER A 37 0.73 3.24 -4.32
N ALA A 38 1.69 3.58 -5.18
CA ALA A 38 2.93 4.20 -4.74
C ALA A 38 2.66 5.65 -4.31
N ILE A 39 3.42 6.12 -3.32
CA ILE A 39 3.34 7.49 -2.81
C ILE A 39 4.60 8.22 -3.23
N SER A 40 4.45 9.42 -3.78
CA SER A 40 5.56 10.19 -4.35
C SER A 40 5.77 11.51 -3.62
N TYR A 41 7.05 11.84 -3.40
CA TYR A 41 7.52 13.05 -2.75
C TYR A 41 8.48 13.76 -3.69
N THR A 42 8.23 15.04 -3.97
CA THR A 42 8.98 15.79 -4.97
C THR A 42 9.78 16.92 -4.34
N SER A 43 10.93 17.21 -4.95
CA SER A 43 11.72 18.40 -4.67
C SER A 43 12.07 19.05 -6.01
N THR A 44 11.60 20.28 -6.21
CA THR A 44 11.74 21.03 -7.48
C THR A 44 12.50 22.34 -7.29
N VAL A 45 13.16 22.51 -6.15
CA VAL A 45 13.92 23.72 -5.85
C VAL A 45 15.29 23.57 -6.48
N ASP A 46 15.61 24.43 -7.43
CA ASP A 46 16.91 24.47 -8.08
C ASP A 46 18.02 24.77 -7.06
N ALA A 47 19.20 24.18 -7.27
CA ALA A 47 20.41 24.59 -6.54
C ALA A 47 21.67 24.30 -7.31
N PRO A 48 22.73 25.10 -7.08
CA PRO A 48 24.04 24.80 -7.63
C PRO A 48 24.56 23.46 -7.08
N ILE A 49 25.20 22.70 -7.97
CA ILE A 49 26.06 21.57 -7.63
C ILE A 49 27.46 22.04 -7.99
N SER A 50 28.26 22.39 -6.99
CA SER A 50 29.62 22.88 -7.19
C SER A 50 30.43 22.72 -5.92
N GLU A 51 31.66 22.22 -6.06
CA GLU A 51 32.67 22.36 -5.02
C GLU A 51 33.64 23.49 -5.33
N THR A 52 33.90 24.32 -4.33
CA THR A 52 34.73 25.53 -4.47
C THR A 52 36.12 25.39 -3.84
N LEU A 53 36.32 24.47 -2.89
CA LEU A 53 37.59 24.31 -2.17
C LEU A 53 37.91 22.83 -1.91
N THR A 54 37.15 22.19 -1.01
CA THR A 54 37.38 20.81 -0.58
C THR A 54 36.27 19.92 -1.12
N SER A 55 36.64 18.90 -1.90
CA SER A 55 35.72 17.90 -2.46
C SER A 55 34.76 17.35 -1.38
N CYS A 56 33.46 17.39 -1.65
CA CYS A 56 32.40 16.87 -0.77
C CYS A 56 32.34 17.46 0.65
N ALA A 57 32.88 18.66 0.91
CA ALA A 57 32.79 19.25 2.25
C ALA A 57 31.34 19.63 2.61
N THR A 58 30.57 20.07 1.62
CA THR A 58 29.15 20.44 1.77
C THR A 58 28.35 19.93 0.58
N PRO A 59 28.08 18.61 0.50
CA PRO A 59 27.31 18.06 -0.60
C PRO A 59 25.90 18.68 -0.62
N LEU A 60 25.33 18.85 -1.82
CA LEU A 60 23.97 19.32 -1.97
C LEU A 60 23.02 18.30 -1.35
N SER A 61 22.19 18.76 -0.41
CA SER A 61 21.21 17.94 0.29
C SER A 61 19.79 18.30 -0.15
N ARG A 62 18.99 17.28 -0.45
CA ARG A 62 17.55 17.37 -0.70
C ARG A 62 16.81 16.41 0.22
N THR A 63 15.81 16.93 0.91
CA THR A 63 15.06 16.19 1.91
C THR A 63 13.62 15.95 1.46
N PHE A 64 13.12 14.75 1.71
CA PHE A 64 11.71 14.40 1.53
C PHE A 64 11.15 14.00 2.90
N THR A 65 10.04 14.62 3.30
CA THR A 65 9.37 14.28 4.57
C THR A 65 8.23 13.33 4.27
N VAL A 66 8.32 12.12 4.82
CA VAL A 66 7.29 11.08 4.71
C VAL A 66 6.50 11.05 6.02
N PRO A 67 5.28 11.60 6.08
CA PRO A 67 4.48 11.64 7.31
C PRO A 67 3.80 10.31 7.63
N GLU A 68 3.60 9.43 6.64
CA GLU A 68 2.91 8.17 6.81
C GLU A 68 3.79 7.12 7.49
N VAL A 69 3.16 6.20 8.22
CA VAL A 69 3.80 5.06 8.87
C VAL A 69 3.36 3.78 8.16
N TYR A 70 4.27 3.20 7.37
CA TYR A 70 4.07 1.91 6.71
C TYR A 70 5.39 1.23 6.42
N THR A 71 5.33 -0.08 6.21
CA THR A 71 6.49 -0.87 5.79
C THR A 71 6.70 -0.77 4.29
N ILE A 72 7.94 -0.59 3.85
CA ILE A 72 8.32 -0.42 2.45
C ILE A 72 8.35 -1.77 1.72
N ALA A 73 7.73 -1.84 0.54
CA ALA A 73 7.89 -2.92 -0.42
C ALA A 73 8.88 -2.60 -1.55
N ASP A 74 8.91 -1.35 -1.99
CA ASP A 74 9.79 -0.90 -3.07
C ASP A 74 10.08 0.60 -2.97
N VAL A 75 11.24 1.02 -3.48
CA VAL A 75 11.66 2.42 -3.56
C VAL A 75 12.25 2.68 -4.93
N ASN A 76 11.76 3.74 -5.57
CA ASN A 76 12.30 4.31 -6.80
C ASN A 76 12.62 5.78 -6.57
N ILE A 77 13.66 6.30 -7.22
CA ILE A 77 13.99 7.72 -7.13
C ILE A 77 14.44 8.27 -8.47
N GLY A 78 13.76 9.30 -8.93
CA GLY A 78 14.15 10.02 -10.13
C GLY A 78 14.99 11.25 -9.81
N VAL A 79 15.96 11.55 -10.68
CA VAL A 79 16.87 12.70 -10.55
C VAL A 79 17.02 13.38 -11.90
N LEU A 80 16.79 14.70 -11.91
CA LEU A 80 17.06 15.61 -13.01
C LEU A 80 18.08 16.67 -12.55
N LEU A 81 19.26 16.64 -13.16
CA LEU A 81 20.30 17.63 -12.94
C LEU A 81 21.13 17.86 -14.20
N ALA A 82 21.63 19.08 -14.38
CA ALA A 82 22.68 19.40 -15.33
C ALA A 82 24.04 19.37 -14.63
N HIS A 83 25.06 18.86 -15.32
CA HIS A 83 26.45 18.93 -14.87
C HIS A 83 27.39 18.85 -16.06
N VAL A 84 28.47 19.62 -16.04
CA VAL A 84 29.48 19.62 -17.13
C VAL A 84 30.13 18.24 -17.31
N ARG A 85 30.28 17.50 -16.21
CA ARG A 85 30.84 16.13 -16.18
C ARG A 85 30.17 15.30 -15.10
N ARG A 86 29.19 14.47 -15.46
CA ARG A 86 28.46 13.71 -14.44
C ARG A 86 29.34 12.69 -13.70
N ASN A 87 30.45 12.27 -14.29
CA ASN A 87 31.40 11.35 -13.66
C ASN A 87 32.18 11.96 -12.49
N ASN A 88 31.97 13.24 -12.16
CA ASN A 88 32.47 13.81 -10.91
C ASN A 88 31.48 13.62 -9.75
N LEU A 89 30.26 13.19 -10.04
CA LEU A 89 29.22 13.09 -9.03
C LEU A 89 29.26 11.76 -8.28
N THR A 90 28.98 11.85 -6.99
CA THR A 90 28.51 10.75 -6.15
C THR A 90 27.14 11.13 -5.60
N ILE A 91 26.13 10.30 -5.87
CA ILE A 91 24.75 10.53 -5.45
C ILE A 91 24.33 9.37 -4.55
N SER A 92 23.82 9.69 -3.36
CA SER A 92 23.31 8.71 -2.40
C SER A 92 21.95 9.08 -1.86
N LEU A 93 21.16 8.07 -1.51
CA LEU A 93 19.89 8.20 -0.80
C LEU A 93 20.04 7.58 0.58
N ARG A 94 19.60 8.29 1.62
CA ARG A 94 19.56 7.82 3.00
C ARG A 94 18.12 7.75 3.50
N SER A 95 17.74 6.62 4.09
CA SER A 95 16.44 6.44 4.74
C SER A 95 16.41 7.04 6.16
N PRO A 96 15.22 7.24 6.74
CA PRO A 96 15.07 7.67 8.14
C PRO A 96 15.78 6.75 9.13
N ALA A 97 15.78 5.43 8.87
CA ALA A 97 16.47 4.42 9.68
C ALA A 97 18.01 4.50 9.57
N GLY A 98 18.54 5.31 8.65
CA GLY A 98 19.96 5.58 8.49
C GLY A 98 20.69 4.72 7.46
N THR A 99 20.00 3.76 6.84
CA THR A 99 20.53 3.02 5.70
C THR A 99 20.85 4.00 4.57
N THR A 100 22.05 3.90 3.99
CA THR A 100 22.50 4.76 2.90
C THR A 100 22.90 3.92 1.70
N ILE A 101 22.36 4.28 0.53
CA ILE A 101 22.57 3.57 -0.74
C ILE A 101 23.16 4.55 -1.75
N THR A 102 24.29 4.15 -2.34
CA THR A 102 24.89 4.91 -3.44
C THR A 102 24.15 4.59 -4.74
N LEU A 103 23.49 5.60 -5.30
CA LEU A 103 22.72 5.47 -6.54
C LEU A 103 23.62 5.54 -7.77
N PHE A 104 24.57 6.48 -7.74
CA PHE A 104 25.43 6.83 -8.86
C PHE A 104 26.80 7.22 -8.32
N ARG A 105 27.89 6.76 -8.95
CA ARG A 105 29.25 7.20 -8.60
C ARG A 105 30.18 7.10 -9.79
N THR A 106 30.78 8.23 -10.16
CA THR A 106 31.90 8.29 -11.11
C THR A 106 31.64 7.65 -12.47
N THR A 107 30.39 7.71 -12.96
CA THR A 107 29.95 7.00 -14.18
C THR A 107 29.86 7.92 -15.40
N GLY A 108 30.10 7.38 -16.60
CA GLY A 108 29.78 8.04 -17.87
C GLY A 108 30.90 8.87 -18.51
N GLY A 109 32.12 8.82 -17.99
CA GLY A 109 33.28 9.48 -18.62
C GLY A 109 33.05 10.98 -18.83
N THR A 110 33.10 11.45 -20.08
CA THR A 110 32.89 12.86 -20.43
C THR A 110 31.43 13.27 -20.59
N ALA A 111 30.49 12.33 -20.38
CA ALA A 111 29.08 12.60 -20.55
C ALA A 111 28.57 13.63 -19.53
N ARG A 112 27.51 14.32 -19.95
CA ARG A 112 26.88 15.44 -19.24
C ARG A 112 25.51 15.05 -18.75
N ASN A 113 25.10 15.73 -17.68
CA ASN A 113 23.74 15.71 -17.15
C ASN A 113 23.25 14.33 -16.70
N LEU A 114 22.17 14.33 -15.93
CA LEU A 114 21.48 13.12 -15.51
C LEU A 114 19.97 13.39 -15.54
N ASN A 115 19.22 12.56 -16.27
CA ASN A 115 17.75 12.55 -16.29
C ASN A 115 17.29 11.09 -16.22
N VAL A 116 17.34 10.55 -15.01
CA VAL A 116 17.25 9.11 -14.76
C VAL A 116 16.28 8.81 -13.63
N LEU A 117 15.42 7.82 -13.85
CA LEU A 117 14.73 7.07 -12.80
C LEU A 117 15.63 5.92 -12.34
N PHE A 118 16.02 5.93 -11.07
CA PHE A 118 16.67 4.80 -10.43
C PHE A 118 15.62 3.83 -9.92
N ASP A 119 15.69 2.59 -10.42
CA ASP A 119 14.78 1.49 -10.11
C ASP A 119 15.57 0.18 -10.10
N SER A 120 15.57 -0.51 -8.96
CA SER A 120 16.31 -1.77 -8.79
C SER A 120 15.79 -2.90 -9.66
N ALA A 121 14.55 -2.83 -10.14
CA ALA A 121 13.97 -3.79 -11.07
C ALA A 121 14.46 -3.60 -12.51
N SER A 122 15.14 -2.49 -12.82
CA SER A 122 15.70 -2.27 -14.16
C SER A 122 16.85 -3.24 -14.44
N ALA A 123 16.80 -3.92 -15.58
CA ALA A 123 17.83 -4.87 -15.99
C ALA A 123 19.18 -4.20 -16.34
N THR A 124 19.15 -2.90 -16.68
CA THR A 124 20.35 -2.16 -17.09
C THR A 124 20.93 -1.39 -15.92
N SER A 125 22.17 -1.69 -15.53
CA SER A 125 22.88 -0.93 -14.50
C SER A 125 23.23 0.48 -14.98
N ILE A 126 23.15 1.45 -14.07
CA ILE A 126 23.60 2.83 -14.31
C ILE A 126 25.05 2.91 -14.80
N ASN A 127 25.91 1.95 -14.43
CA ASN A 127 27.33 1.93 -14.82
C ASN A 127 27.55 1.88 -16.35
N THR A 128 26.56 1.46 -17.12
CA THR A 128 26.61 1.43 -18.59
C THR A 128 26.19 2.75 -19.24
N HIS A 129 25.77 3.75 -18.45
CA HIS A 129 25.26 5.02 -18.96
C HIS A 129 26.38 5.94 -19.46
N THR A 130 26.59 5.96 -20.77
CA THR A 130 27.69 6.69 -21.44
C THR A 130 27.24 7.87 -22.32
N VAL A 131 25.94 8.06 -22.53
CA VAL A 131 25.40 9.13 -23.40
C VAL A 131 24.89 10.32 -22.60
N ASN A 132 24.90 11.52 -23.18
CA ASN A 132 24.36 12.72 -22.53
C ASN A 132 22.85 12.58 -22.28
N ASP A 133 22.38 13.18 -21.20
CA ASP A 133 20.96 13.38 -20.95
C ASP A 133 20.53 14.84 -21.18
N THR A 134 19.26 15.02 -21.53
CA THR A 134 18.65 16.36 -21.60
C THR A 134 18.26 16.80 -20.20
N ALA A 135 18.90 17.85 -19.71
CA ALA A 135 18.54 18.47 -18.43
C ALA A 135 18.66 19.99 -18.53
N ALA A 136 17.52 20.66 -18.34
CA ALA A 136 17.40 22.11 -18.22
C ALA A 136 16.29 22.43 -17.22
N ALA A 137 16.23 23.67 -16.74
CA ALA A 137 15.18 24.11 -15.82
C ALA A 137 13.75 23.92 -16.39
N ALA A 138 13.59 23.98 -17.71
CA ALA A 138 12.31 23.76 -18.40
C ALA A 138 11.99 22.27 -18.66
N THR A 139 12.89 21.33 -18.34
CA THR A 139 12.64 19.90 -18.55
C THR A 139 11.62 19.41 -17.53
N VAL A 140 10.45 18.99 -18.02
CA VAL A 140 9.37 18.44 -17.19
C VAL A 140 9.63 16.96 -16.92
N VAL A 141 9.70 16.58 -15.65
CA VAL A 141 9.77 15.20 -15.18
C VAL A 141 8.82 15.00 -14.00
N PRO A 142 8.26 13.79 -13.79
CA PRO A 142 8.30 12.61 -14.66
C PRO A 142 7.51 12.78 -15.99
N PRO A 143 7.75 11.95 -17.03
CA PRO A 143 8.68 10.82 -17.07
C PRO A 143 10.15 11.26 -17.19
N TYR A 144 11.05 10.48 -16.60
CA TYR A 144 12.49 10.65 -16.78
C TYR A 144 12.92 10.10 -18.14
N GLN A 145 14.01 10.63 -18.70
CA GLN A 145 14.48 10.23 -20.04
C GLN A 145 14.88 8.76 -20.09
N ARG A 146 15.38 8.20 -18.98
CA ARG A 146 15.86 6.81 -18.88
C ARG A 146 15.57 6.21 -17.51
N THR A 147 15.62 4.88 -17.44
CA THR A 147 15.51 4.12 -16.18
C THR A 147 16.70 3.18 -16.06
N PHE A 148 17.36 3.16 -14.91
CA PHE A 148 18.51 2.30 -14.64
C PHE A 148 18.44 1.70 -13.23
N ALA A 149 19.01 0.50 -13.06
CA ALA A 149 19.34 0.00 -11.74
C ALA A 149 20.47 0.85 -11.15
N PRO A 150 20.33 1.32 -9.89
CA PRO A 150 21.37 2.08 -9.23
C PRO A 150 22.62 1.24 -8.97
N LEU A 151 23.72 1.91 -8.60
CA LEU A 151 24.99 1.24 -8.29
C LEU A 151 24.85 0.25 -7.13
N GLN A 152 24.14 0.63 -6.08
CA GLN A 152 23.70 -0.25 -5.00
C GLN A 152 22.16 -0.34 -5.03
N SER A 153 21.61 -1.53 -4.80
CA SER A 153 20.17 -1.75 -4.90
C SER A 153 19.39 -0.97 -3.84
N LEU A 154 18.29 -0.33 -4.28
CA LEU A 154 17.28 0.31 -3.43
C LEU A 154 16.49 -0.71 -2.59
N ASN A 155 16.53 -2.02 -2.94
CA ASN A 155 15.86 -3.08 -2.17
C ASN A 155 16.38 -3.19 -0.73
N ALA A 156 17.54 -2.59 -0.42
CA ALA A 156 18.04 -2.47 0.94
C ALA A 156 17.10 -1.68 1.88
N PHE A 157 16.17 -0.91 1.32
CA PHE A 157 15.12 -0.20 2.05
C PHE A 157 13.87 -1.05 2.32
N ASN A 158 13.69 -2.18 1.62
CA ASN A 158 12.50 -3.01 1.77
C ASN A 158 12.41 -3.57 3.20
N GLY A 159 11.21 -3.57 3.76
CA GLY A 159 10.97 -3.98 5.15
C GLY A 159 11.23 -2.88 6.20
N GLN A 160 11.84 -1.74 5.84
CA GLN A 160 11.98 -0.61 6.76
C GLN A 160 10.65 0.15 6.89
N ASN A 161 10.51 0.92 7.97
CA ASN A 161 9.47 1.93 8.10
C ASN A 161 9.81 3.13 7.20
N ALA A 162 8.85 3.57 6.40
CA ALA A 162 9.01 4.71 5.49
C ALA A 162 9.04 6.08 6.21
N ASN A 163 8.46 6.16 7.41
CA ASN A 163 8.22 7.40 8.14
C ASN A 163 9.50 8.18 8.47
N GLY A 164 9.48 9.49 8.20
CA GLY A 164 10.53 10.42 8.58
C GLY A 164 11.22 11.08 7.38
N ILE A 165 12.43 11.58 7.63
CA ILE A 165 13.20 12.34 6.66
C ILE A 165 14.10 11.42 5.82
N TRP A 166 13.86 11.44 4.51
CA TRP A 166 14.75 10.86 3.51
C TRP A 166 15.67 11.94 2.96
N THR A 167 16.94 11.59 2.76
CA THR A 167 17.95 12.56 2.28
C THR A 167 18.63 12.06 1.02
N LEU A 168 18.43 12.78 -0.08
CA LEU A 168 19.24 12.67 -1.30
C LEU A 168 20.45 13.60 -1.17
N SER A 169 21.65 13.04 -1.22
CA SER A 169 22.91 13.77 -1.16
C SER A 169 23.61 13.68 -2.51
N ILE A 170 24.07 14.83 -3.03
CA ILE A 170 24.81 14.95 -4.29
C ILE A 170 26.14 15.62 -3.96
N CYS A 171 27.22 14.86 -3.98
CA CYS A 171 28.57 15.41 -3.97
C CYS A 171 29.10 15.52 -5.40
N ASP A 172 29.72 16.65 -5.72
CA ASP A 172 30.69 16.75 -6.82
C ASP A 172 32.11 16.58 -6.27
N SER A 173 32.90 15.62 -6.77
CA SER A 173 34.23 15.33 -6.21
C SER A 173 35.37 16.08 -6.89
N VAL A 174 35.08 16.93 -7.88
CA VAL A 174 36.11 17.61 -8.67
C VAL A 174 35.81 19.10 -8.78
N THR A 175 36.74 19.92 -8.31
CA THR A 175 36.64 21.39 -8.41
C THR A 175 36.64 21.86 -9.86
N GLY A 176 35.90 22.94 -10.14
CA GLY A 176 35.93 23.64 -11.43
C GLY A 176 34.91 23.16 -12.46
N ASN A 177 34.28 22.00 -12.24
CA ASN A 177 33.02 21.67 -12.89
C ASN A 177 31.88 22.14 -12.01
N THR A 178 30.81 22.60 -12.64
CA THR A 178 29.61 23.02 -11.94
C THR A 178 28.40 22.44 -12.63
N GLY A 179 27.30 22.41 -11.90
CA GLY A 179 26.01 22.02 -12.41
C GLY A 179 24.89 22.59 -11.58
N THR A 180 23.69 22.09 -11.86
CA THR A 180 22.46 22.56 -11.25
C THR A 180 21.54 21.37 -11.06
N PHE A 181 21.08 21.18 -9.84
CA PHE A 181 19.95 20.31 -9.53
C PHE A 181 18.67 21.02 -9.96
N PHE A 182 17.73 20.30 -10.58
CA PHE A 182 16.42 20.83 -10.95
C PHE A 182 15.29 20.10 -10.23
N HIS A 183 15.28 18.77 -10.28
CA HIS A 183 14.13 18.00 -9.81
C HIS A 183 14.53 16.62 -9.29
N SER A 184 13.83 16.16 -8.25
CA SER A 184 13.85 14.76 -7.86
C SER A 184 12.47 14.32 -7.35
N THR A 185 12.16 13.06 -7.57
CA THR A 185 10.93 12.43 -7.08
C THR A 185 11.30 11.11 -6.41
N LEU A 186 11.10 11.02 -5.11
CA LEU A 186 11.15 9.78 -4.35
C LEU A 186 9.77 9.12 -4.42
N THR A 187 9.71 7.88 -4.89
CA THR A 187 8.48 7.09 -4.97
C THR A 187 8.64 5.85 -4.11
N ILE A 188 7.75 5.65 -3.16
CA ILE A 188 7.78 4.53 -2.22
C ILE A 188 6.49 3.74 -2.37
N LEU A 189 6.62 2.43 -2.59
CA LEU A 189 5.51 1.48 -2.55
C LEU A 189 5.43 0.87 -1.15
N PRO A 190 4.30 0.97 -0.43
CA PRO A 190 4.10 0.26 0.84
C PRO A 190 4.11 -1.27 0.64
N LEU A 191 4.06 -2.08 1.70
CA LEU A 191 3.66 -3.50 1.60
C LEU A 191 2.13 -3.61 1.44
N PRO A 192 1.63 -4.48 0.56
CA PRO A 192 0.19 -4.61 0.34
C PRO A 192 -0.47 -5.34 1.50
N ALA A 193 -1.65 -4.88 1.91
CA ALA A 193 -2.56 -5.66 2.75
C ALA A 193 -3.51 -6.48 1.86
N THR A 194 -3.87 -7.67 2.32
CA THR A 194 -4.80 -8.58 1.62
C THR A 194 -5.87 -8.99 2.61
N LEU A 195 -7.07 -8.43 2.45
CA LEU A 195 -8.18 -8.73 3.35
C LEU A 195 -8.97 -9.94 2.85
N ASN A 196 -9.23 -10.88 3.76
CA ASN A 196 -10.11 -12.01 3.55
C ASN A 196 -11.33 -11.86 4.45
N VAL A 197 -12.51 -12.15 3.90
CA VAL A 197 -13.77 -12.09 4.65
C VAL A 197 -14.41 -13.48 4.62
N THR A 198 -14.83 -13.95 5.79
CA THR A 198 -15.62 -15.17 5.94
C THR A 198 -16.89 -14.86 6.69
N LYS A 199 -18.02 -15.42 6.26
CA LYS A 199 -19.31 -15.29 6.93
C LYS A 199 -19.87 -16.68 7.20
N ILE A 200 -20.20 -16.96 8.45
CA ILE A 200 -20.82 -18.20 8.88
C ILE A 200 -22.14 -17.89 9.60
N SER A 201 -23.03 -18.89 9.64
CA SER A 201 -24.29 -18.79 10.36
C SER A 201 -24.60 -20.10 11.08
N VAL A 202 -25.08 -20.02 12.31
CA VAL A 202 -25.46 -21.19 13.11
C VAL A 202 -26.82 -20.92 13.77
N ALA A 203 -27.74 -21.90 13.69
CA ALA A 203 -29.00 -21.84 14.43
C ALA A 203 -28.72 -21.98 15.94
N GLN A 204 -28.98 -20.91 16.69
CA GLN A 204 -28.73 -20.87 18.13
C GLN A 204 -29.89 -21.48 18.92
N THR A 205 -31.13 -21.27 18.48
CA THR A 205 -32.32 -21.92 19.02
C THR A 205 -33.44 -21.89 17.99
N ASP A 206 -34.25 -22.94 17.97
CA ASP A 206 -35.52 -23.00 17.23
C ASP A 206 -36.74 -23.04 18.16
N PHE A 207 -36.51 -22.92 19.48
CA PHE A 207 -37.51 -23.04 20.55
C PHE A 207 -38.31 -24.36 20.54
N VAL A 208 -37.85 -25.38 19.81
CA VAL A 208 -38.53 -26.67 19.66
C VAL A 208 -37.60 -27.82 20.04
N SER A 209 -36.36 -27.76 19.57
CA SER A 209 -35.35 -28.80 19.73
C SER A 209 -34.37 -28.41 20.83
N SER A 210 -33.89 -29.39 21.60
CA SER A 210 -32.80 -29.18 22.58
C SER A 210 -31.40 -29.26 21.95
N ALA A 211 -31.29 -29.70 20.70
CA ALA A 211 -30.06 -29.79 19.90
C ALA A 211 -30.41 -29.79 18.40
N ASN A 212 -29.42 -29.54 17.53
CA ASN A 212 -29.59 -29.53 16.06
C ASN A 212 -30.74 -28.62 15.57
N HIS A 213 -30.79 -27.41 16.14
CA HIS A 213 -31.83 -26.41 15.90
C HIS A 213 -32.07 -26.17 14.40
N LYS A 214 -33.33 -25.97 14.04
CA LYS A 214 -33.76 -25.73 12.66
C LYS A 214 -34.01 -24.24 12.39
N SER A 215 -33.78 -23.81 11.15
CA SER A 215 -34.12 -22.46 10.69
C SER A 215 -35.61 -22.37 10.33
N ILE A 216 -36.48 -22.46 11.34
CA ILE A 216 -37.95 -22.29 11.22
C ILE A 216 -38.37 -20.87 11.61
N PRO A 217 -39.57 -20.38 11.22
CA PRO A 217 -40.08 -19.09 11.68
C PRO A 217 -40.02 -18.96 13.21
N GLY A 218 -39.50 -17.84 13.70
CA GLY A 218 -39.24 -17.57 15.11
C GLY A 218 -37.89 -18.08 15.65
N ALA A 219 -37.15 -18.91 14.89
CA ALA A 219 -35.82 -19.37 15.29
C ALA A 219 -34.80 -18.22 15.31
N ARG A 220 -33.82 -18.31 16.23
CA ARG A 220 -32.68 -17.37 16.28
C ARG A 220 -31.46 -17.96 15.59
N ILE A 221 -30.94 -17.22 14.62
CA ILE A 221 -29.70 -17.56 13.90
C ILE A 221 -28.61 -16.58 14.33
N ARG A 222 -27.45 -17.09 14.73
CA ARG A 222 -26.24 -16.30 14.95
C ARG A 222 -25.45 -16.25 13.66
N TYR A 223 -25.28 -15.04 13.12
CA TYR A 223 -24.31 -14.76 12.06
C TYR A 223 -22.99 -14.35 12.69
N CYS A 224 -21.89 -14.71 12.05
CA CYS A 224 -20.58 -14.20 12.37
C CYS A 224 -19.78 -13.92 11.10
N ILE A 225 -19.19 -12.74 11.01
CA ILE A 225 -18.34 -12.28 9.92
C ILE A 225 -16.94 -12.13 10.51
N THR A 226 -15.94 -12.80 9.96
CA THR A 226 -14.53 -12.60 10.30
C THR A 226 -13.82 -11.95 9.14
N ILE A 227 -13.04 -10.90 9.43
CA ILE A 227 -12.14 -10.24 8.49
C ILE A 227 -10.71 -10.46 8.97
N SER A 228 -9.84 -10.92 8.09
CA SER A 228 -8.42 -11.14 8.38
C SER A 228 -7.53 -10.45 7.36
N ASN A 229 -6.35 -9.99 7.78
CA ASN A 229 -5.32 -9.47 6.90
C ASN A 229 -4.26 -10.54 6.65
N ASN A 230 -4.37 -11.19 5.50
CA ASN A 230 -3.45 -12.23 5.04
C ASN A 230 -2.27 -11.65 4.25
N GLY A 231 -2.24 -10.33 4.00
CA GLY A 231 -1.17 -9.67 3.27
C GLY A 231 -0.02 -9.22 4.18
N PRO A 232 1.19 -9.02 3.63
CA PRO A 232 2.37 -8.65 4.43
C PRO A 232 2.34 -7.21 4.98
N GLY A 233 1.46 -6.36 4.44
CA GLY A 233 1.33 -4.95 4.83
C GLY A 233 0.29 -4.69 5.90
N LEU A 234 0.34 -3.49 6.48
CA LEU A 234 -0.68 -2.96 7.38
C LEU A 234 -1.91 -2.54 6.56
N ALA A 235 -3.08 -3.06 6.88
CA ALA A 235 -4.34 -2.48 6.39
C ALA A 235 -4.67 -1.23 7.21
N THR A 236 -5.15 -0.18 6.56
CA THR A 236 -5.58 1.06 7.21
C THR A 236 -6.98 1.43 6.71
N THR A 237 -7.76 2.10 7.55
CA THR A 237 -9.12 2.57 7.22
C THR A 237 -9.99 1.42 6.68
N ILE A 238 -10.04 0.31 7.41
CA ILE A 238 -10.86 -0.83 7.03
C ILE A 238 -12.31 -0.42 7.24
N ALA A 239 -13.14 -0.62 6.21
CA ALA A 239 -14.57 -0.40 6.28
C ALA A 239 -15.28 -1.46 5.45
N GLY A 240 -16.45 -1.91 5.91
CA GLY A 240 -17.24 -2.92 5.23
C GLY A 240 -18.72 -2.78 5.57
N THR A 241 -19.56 -3.34 4.71
CA THR A 241 -21.00 -3.44 4.93
C THR A 241 -21.49 -4.83 4.60
N ASP A 242 -22.45 -5.32 5.36
CA ASP A 242 -23.15 -6.58 5.11
C ASP A 242 -24.66 -6.35 5.16
N ILE A 243 -25.41 -7.11 4.36
CA ILE A 243 -26.87 -7.04 4.35
C ILE A 243 -27.41 -8.15 5.27
N ILE A 244 -28.24 -7.76 6.22
CA ILE A 244 -29.02 -8.69 7.04
C ILE A 244 -29.89 -9.54 6.09
N PRO A 245 -29.78 -10.88 6.14
CA PRO A 245 -30.44 -11.74 5.16
C PRO A 245 -31.95 -11.51 5.06
N PRO A 246 -32.53 -11.63 3.84
CA PRO A 246 -33.98 -11.51 3.67
C PRO A 246 -34.72 -12.60 4.46
N ASN A 247 -35.98 -12.34 4.81
CA ASN A 247 -36.81 -13.19 5.67
C ASN A 247 -36.25 -13.39 7.08
N THR A 248 -35.38 -12.49 7.53
CA THR A 248 -34.95 -12.42 8.91
C THR A 248 -35.08 -10.98 9.43
N SER A 249 -35.19 -10.83 10.74
CA SER A 249 -35.22 -9.55 11.43
C SER A 249 -34.07 -9.49 12.43
N TYR A 250 -33.29 -8.41 12.41
CA TYR A 250 -32.22 -8.17 13.39
C TYR A 250 -32.77 -8.21 14.82
N VAL A 251 -32.03 -8.84 15.73
CA VAL A 251 -32.33 -8.80 17.17
C VAL A 251 -31.56 -7.62 17.78
N PRO A 252 -32.24 -6.58 18.28
CA PRO A 252 -31.56 -5.41 18.86
C PRO A 252 -30.62 -5.78 20.02
N ASN A 253 -29.54 -5.02 20.17
CA ASN A 253 -28.47 -5.18 21.16
C ASN A 253 -27.78 -6.56 21.10
N SER A 254 -27.73 -7.17 19.91
CA SER A 254 -27.09 -8.48 19.72
C SER A 254 -25.74 -8.41 19.03
N LEU A 255 -25.34 -7.22 18.55
CA LEU A 255 -24.06 -7.01 17.90
C LEU A 255 -22.91 -7.13 18.90
N ARG A 256 -21.90 -7.89 18.49
CA ARG A 256 -20.70 -8.15 19.29
C ARG A 256 -19.47 -8.18 18.41
N SER A 257 -18.35 -7.68 18.93
CA SER A 257 -17.04 -7.73 18.29
C SER A 257 -16.04 -8.60 19.06
N GLY A 258 -14.98 -9.01 18.37
CA GLY A 258 -13.86 -9.78 18.93
C GLY A 258 -12.79 -10.10 17.89
N THR A 259 -11.83 -10.96 18.23
CA THR A 259 -10.75 -11.35 17.30
C THR A 259 -11.15 -12.44 16.31
N ASP A 260 -12.11 -13.29 16.69
CA ASP A 260 -12.68 -14.36 15.87
C ASP A 260 -14.13 -14.70 16.30
N CYS A 261 -14.78 -15.60 15.57
CA CYS A 261 -16.18 -16.00 15.84
C CYS A 261 -16.41 -16.73 17.17
N ALA A 262 -15.37 -17.24 17.83
CA ALA A 262 -15.44 -17.87 19.14
C ALA A 262 -15.28 -16.84 20.27
N SER A 263 -14.64 -15.70 19.98
CA SER A 263 -14.24 -14.67 20.94
C SER A 263 -14.92 -13.31 20.72
N THR A 264 -16.10 -13.27 20.09
CA THR A 264 -16.92 -12.03 20.00
C THR A 264 -17.56 -11.70 21.36
N LEU A 265 -16.76 -11.20 22.30
CA LEU A 265 -17.14 -11.00 23.69
C LEU A 265 -17.56 -9.55 23.98
N THR A 266 -17.02 -8.59 23.23
CA THR A 266 -17.33 -7.17 23.38
C THR A 266 -18.72 -6.91 22.80
N ALA A 267 -19.57 -6.23 23.56
CA ALA A 267 -20.86 -5.77 23.05
C ALA A 267 -20.66 -4.41 22.39
N GLU A 268 -21.25 -4.24 21.22
CA GLU A 268 -21.35 -2.96 20.52
C GLU A 268 -22.70 -2.33 20.88
N ASP A 269 -22.84 -1.02 20.73
CA ASP A 269 -24.07 -0.29 21.05
C ASP A 269 -25.07 -0.19 19.88
N ASP A 270 -24.78 -0.89 18.78
CA ASP A 270 -25.53 -0.95 17.51
C ASP A 270 -25.56 0.35 16.70
N ASP A 271 -24.91 1.43 17.16
CA ASP A 271 -24.88 2.70 16.46
C ASP A 271 -23.49 3.04 15.89
N ALA A 272 -23.33 4.27 15.41
CA ALA A 272 -22.12 4.72 14.70
C ALA A 272 -21.54 6.00 15.31
N VAL A 273 -21.83 6.24 16.59
CA VAL A 273 -21.52 7.45 17.35
C VAL A 273 -21.03 7.11 18.76
N GLY A 274 -19.74 7.27 18.99
CA GLY A 274 -19.22 7.02 20.32
C GLY A 274 -17.71 6.84 20.36
N ALA A 275 -17.26 6.26 21.47
CA ALA A 275 -15.86 5.89 21.64
C ALA A 275 -15.60 4.44 21.20
N ASP A 276 -16.63 3.61 21.18
CA ASP A 276 -16.63 2.21 20.76
C ASP A 276 -16.54 2.02 19.25
N GLU A 277 -16.66 3.07 18.43
CA GLU A 277 -16.24 3.03 17.02
C GLU A 277 -14.75 3.33 16.83
N SER A 278 -14.06 3.67 17.92
CA SER A 278 -12.63 3.96 17.99
C SER A 278 -11.83 3.04 18.93
N ASP A 279 -12.53 2.19 19.70
CA ASP A 279 -12.11 0.83 20.04
C ASP A 279 -11.60 0.15 18.76
N PRO A 280 -10.61 -0.77 18.80
CA PRO A 280 -10.01 -1.33 17.58
C PRO A 280 -11.01 -1.81 16.50
N MET A 281 -12.29 -1.99 16.86
CA MET A 281 -13.42 -2.35 16.02
C MET A 281 -14.60 -1.41 16.27
N GLY A 282 -15.20 -0.85 15.21
CA GLY A 282 -16.51 -0.21 15.28
C GLY A 282 -17.53 -1.00 14.46
N ALA A 283 -18.76 -1.12 14.94
CA ALA A 283 -19.83 -1.75 14.18
C ALA A 283 -21.21 -1.18 14.50
N SER A 284 -22.04 -1.03 13.46
CA SER A 284 -23.34 -0.40 13.55
C SER A 284 -24.40 -1.16 12.75
N VAL A 285 -25.68 -1.02 13.11
CA VAL A 285 -26.80 -1.52 12.32
C VAL A 285 -27.77 -0.39 11.99
N SER A 286 -28.05 -0.19 10.70
CA SER A 286 -29.07 0.76 10.23
C SER A 286 -30.01 0.09 9.24
N GLY A 287 -31.26 -0.13 9.67
CA GLY A 287 -32.25 -0.87 8.90
C GLY A 287 -31.83 -2.33 8.70
N SER A 288 -31.51 -2.71 7.46
CA SER A 288 -31.01 -4.05 7.10
C SER A 288 -29.51 -4.07 6.79
N VAL A 289 -28.79 -2.98 7.04
CA VAL A 289 -27.35 -2.89 6.75
C VAL A 289 -26.57 -2.90 8.05
N LEU A 290 -25.67 -3.88 8.16
CA LEU A 290 -24.60 -3.92 9.14
C LEU A 290 -23.39 -3.19 8.55
N SER A 291 -22.78 -2.28 9.30
CA SER A 291 -21.53 -1.63 8.95
C SER A 291 -20.45 -2.03 9.94
N LEU A 292 -19.20 -2.03 9.46
CA LEU A 292 -18.03 -2.28 10.27
C LEU A 292 -16.89 -1.37 9.86
N SER A 293 -16.05 -1.02 10.82
CA SER A 293 -14.83 -0.27 10.60
C SER A 293 -13.73 -0.68 11.57
N ALA A 294 -12.48 -0.52 11.13
CA ALA A 294 -11.32 -0.58 12.01
C ALA A 294 -10.24 0.37 11.49
N PRO A 295 -9.55 1.13 12.36
CA PRO A 295 -8.55 2.09 11.92
C PRO A 295 -7.36 1.40 11.25
N THR A 296 -6.92 0.25 11.78
CA THR A 296 -5.80 -0.52 11.24
C THR A 296 -5.95 -2.02 11.49
N MET A 297 -5.30 -2.86 10.68
CA MET A 297 -5.15 -4.29 10.94
C MET A 297 -3.77 -4.75 10.49
N ALA A 298 -2.97 -5.20 11.46
CA ALA A 298 -1.62 -5.71 11.21
C ALA A 298 -1.63 -6.98 10.36
N ASN A 299 -0.47 -7.35 9.82
CA ASN A 299 -0.28 -8.65 9.17
C ASN A 299 -0.71 -9.78 10.12
N ALA A 300 -1.44 -10.76 9.58
CA ALA A 300 -1.98 -11.93 10.30
C ALA A 300 -2.97 -11.63 11.43
N ALA A 301 -3.38 -10.37 11.61
CA ALA A 301 -4.46 -10.03 12.53
C ALA A 301 -5.83 -10.32 11.90
N SER A 302 -6.81 -10.54 12.76
CA SER A 302 -8.21 -10.67 12.39
C SER A 302 -9.11 -10.03 13.41
N PHE A 303 -10.32 -9.75 12.98
CA PHE A 303 -11.42 -9.43 13.85
C PHE A 303 -12.70 -10.09 13.36
N ALA A 304 -13.70 -10.18 14.23
CA ALA A 304 -15.00 -10.71 13.91
C ALA A 304 -16.13 -9.88 14.51
N LEU A 305 -17.25 -9.88 13.81
CA LEU A 305 -18.53 -9.37 14.26
C LEU A 305 -19.54 -10.49 14.29
N ALA A 306 -20.33 -10.57 15.34
CA ALA A 306 -21.43 -11.50 15.46
C ALA A 306 -22.72 -10.77 15.82
N PHE A 307 -23.82 -11.24 15.25
CA PHE A 307 -25.15 -10.69 15.50
C PHE A 307 -26.21 -11.78 15.42
N LEU A 308 -27.37 -11.53 16.02
CA LEU A 308 -28.51 -12.43 15.98
C LEU A 308 -29.59 -11.88 15.06
N VAL A 309 -30.27 -12.80 14.37
CA VAL A 309 -31.51 -12.52 13.64
C VAL A 309 -32.58 -13.52 14.04
N THR A 310 -33.83 -13.11 13.90
CA THR A 310 -35.01 -13.98 14.03
C THR A 310 -35.54 -14.29 12.63
N VAL A 311 -35.85 -15.55 12.33
CA VAL A 311 -36.48 -15.93 11.07
C VAL A 311 -37.95 -15.47 11.08
N ASN A 312 -38.39 -14.79 10.02
CA ASN A 312 -39.76 -14.27 9.90
C ASN A 312 -40.79 -15.36 9.52
#